data_AF-A0A4Y8S3A2-F1
#
_entry.id   AF-A0A4Y8S3A2-F1
#
_cell.length_a   1.000
_cell.length_b   1.000
_cell.length_c   1.000
_cell.angle_alpha   90.00
_cell.angle_beta   90.00
_cell.angle_gamma   90.00
#
_symmetry.space_group_name_H-M   'P 1'
#
loop_
_entity.id
_entity.type
_entity.pdbx_description
1 polymer ?
#
loop_
_entity_poly.entity_id
_entity_poly.type
_entity_poly.pdbx_seq_one_letter_code
_entity_poly.pdbx_strand_id
1 'polypeptide(L)'
;MFAQGIVLYYLLYGKDSIKMSSKQLMVISITLLVGLAAPQTQLVPEIFYYGLAFLVLVIALRGIRSKLLFNLFFLYIGEISYTLYLSHWAVIYFVRKFKLINLFSVYNEPLAVGNFILNYGIILTFSIAISTLLHYTIERPMQTLGKKLSKKRVKPALDAV
;
A
#
# COMPACT_ATOMS: atom_id res chain seq x y z
N MET A 1 1.55 5.03 8.39
CA MET A 1 0.80 4.51 7.23
C MET A 1 -0.61 4.04 7.60
N PHE A 2 -0.83 3.01 8.42
CA PHE A 2 -2.20 2.56 8.77
C PHE A 2 -3.08 3.67 9.38
N ALA A 3 -2.58 4.38 10.40
CA ALA A 3 -3.31 5.49 11.03
C ALA A 3 -3.63 6.65 10.05
N GLN A 4 -2.82 6.83 9.00
CA GLN A 4 -3.07 7.86 7.98
C GLN A 4 -4.27 7.51 7.12
N GLY A 5 -4.58 6.23 6.91
CA GLY A 5 -5.82 5.82 6.25
C GLY A 5 -7.06 6.23 7.04
N ILE A 6 -7.01 6.15 8.38
CA ILE A 6 -8.09 6.61 9.26
C ILE A 6 -8.25 8.12 9.16
N VAL A 7 -7.14 8.86 9.26
CA VAL A 7 -7.15 10.32 9.10
C VAL A 7 -7.73 10.71 7.73
N LEU A 8 -7.27 10.06 6.67
CA LEU A 8 -7.76 10.30 5.31
C LEU A 8 -9.27 10.02 5.16
N TYR A 9 -9.77 8.94 5.78
CA TYR A 9 -11.21 8.63 5.78
C TYR A 9 -12.01 9.80 6.36
N TYR A 10 -11.61 10.33 7.52
CA TYR A 10 -12.28 11.48 8.13
C TYR A 10 -12.12 12.77 7.31
N LEU A 11 -10.95 13.00 6.71
CA LEU A 11 -10.71 14.18 5.87
C LEU A 11 -11.57 14.18 4.60
N LEU A 12 -11.81 13.01 4.00
CA LEU A 12 -12.52 12.89 2.73
C LEU A 12 -14.03 12.68 2.89
N TYR A 13 -14.43 11.90 3.88
CA TYR A 13 -15.80 11.40 4.07
C TYR A 13 -16.44 11.81 5.40
N GLY A 14 -15.70 12.48 6.29
CA GLY A 14 -16.26 13.03 7.52
C GLY A 14 -17.28 14.15 7.25
N LYS A 15 -18.09 14.47 8.26
CA LYS A 15 -19.06 15.59 8.22
C LYS A 15 -18.41 16.91 7.79
N ASP A 16 -17.17 17.12 8.21
CA ASP A 16 -16.35 18.31 7.89
C ASP A 16 -15.32 17.99 6.79
N SER A 17 -15.77 17.40 5.68
CA SER A 17 -14.86 17.04 4.58
C SER A 17 -14.09 18.27 4.08
N ILE A 18 -12.77 18.21 4.08
CA ILE A 18 -11.95 19.35 3.66
C ILE A 18 -12.03 19.49 2.14
N LYS A 19 -12.41 20.70 1.68
CA LYS A 19 -12.32 21.09 0.27
C LYS A 19 -11.03 21.88 0.07
N MET A 20 -9.99 21.22 -0.46
CA MET A 20 -8.74 21.90 -0.84
C MET A 20 -8.80 22.31 -2.31
N SER A 21 -8.39 23.53 -2.60
CA SER A 21 -8.22 24.00 -3.99
C SER A 21 -6.95 23.41 -4.61
N SER A 22 -6.91 23.29 -5.95
CA SER A 22 -5.72 22.80 -6.67
C SER A 22 -4.47 23.64 -6.39
N LYS A 23 -4.63 24.94 -6.15
CA LYS A 23 -3.53 25.85 -5.79
C LYS A 23 -2.94 25.50 -4.42
N GLN A 24 -3.78 25.23 -3.42
CA GLN A 24 -3.33 24.81 -2.08
C GLN A 24 -2.61 23.46 -2.15
N LEU A 25 -3.14 22.50 -2.91
CA LEU A 25 -2.49 21.20 -3.10
C LEU A 25 -1.13 21.34 -3.79
N MET A 26 -1.02 22.21 -4.79
CA MET A 26 0.24 22.48 -5.48
C MET A 26 1.28 23.08 -4.53
N VAL A 27 0.89 24.08 -3.73
CA VAL A 27 1.78 24.70 -2.73
C VAL A 27 2.25 23.66 -1.71
N ILE A 28 1.35 22.85 -1.15
CA ILE A 28 1.72 21.80 -0.19
C ILE A 28 2.66 20.78 -0.84
N SER A 29 2.38 20.36 -2.07
CA SER A 29 3.23 19.41 -2.81
C SER A 29 4.64 19.96 -3.02
N ILE A 30 4.77 21.22 -3.44
CA ILE A 30 6.07 21.89 -3.61
C ILE A 30 6.81 21.97 -2.28
N THR A 31 6.13 22.39 -1.20
CA THR A 31 6.75 22.46 0.13
C THR A 31 7.25 21.09 0.61
N LEU A 32 6.49 20.02 0.36
CA LEU A 32 6.91 18.66 0.69
C LEU A 32 8.11 18.20 -0.14
N LEU A 33 8.14 18.52 -1.45
CA LEU A 33 9.28 18.20 -2.32
C LEU A 33 10.55 18.93 -1.87
N VAL A 34 10.44 20.21 -1.51
CA VAL A 34 11.55 20.99 -0.95
C VAL A 34 12.01 20.39 0.38
N GLY A 35 11.08 20.00 1.26
CA GLY A 35 11.40 19.36 2.53
C GLY A 35 12.09 18.00 2.38
N LEU A 36 11.75 17.23 1.35
CA LEU A 36 12.43 15.97 1.01
C LEU A 36 13.83 16.20 0.42
N ALA A 37 14.01 17.27 -0.36
CA ALA A 37 15.29 17.61 -0.99
C ALA A 37 16.28 18.30 -0.03
N ALA A 38 15.81 18.89 1.05
CA ALA A 38 16.64 19.54 2.05
C ALA A 38 17.43 18.52 2.90
N PRO A 39 18.60 18.90 3.45
CA PRO A 39 19.34 18.06 4.39
C PRO A 39 18.46 17.71 5.58
N GLN A 40 18.21 16.42 5.76
CA GLN A 40 17.29 15.93 6.78
C GLN A 40 17.89 16.17 8.16
N THR A 41 17.16 16.89 9.01
CA THR A 41 17.49 17.00 10.43
C THR A 41 16.91 15.80 11.16
N GLN A 42 17.55 15.34 12.24
CA GLN A 42 17.05 14.20 13.04
C GLN A 42 15.67 14.44 13.69
N LEU A 43 15.12 15.66 13.61
CA LEU A 43 13.88 16.07 14.26
C LEU A 43 12.63 15.46 13.63
N VAL A 44 12.63 15.24 12.30
CA VAL A 44 11.47 14.65 11.60
C VAL A 44 11.95 13.49 10.73
N PRO A 45 11.59 12.25 11.07
CA PRO A 45 11.96 11.10 10.26
C PRO A 45 11.36 11.19 8.84
N GLU A 46 12.13 10.82 7.83
CA GLU A 46 11.73 10.85 6.41
C GLU A 46 10.38 10.16 6.12
N ILE A 47 10.08 9.11 6.89
CA ILE A 47 8.82 8.35 6.77
C ILE A 47 7.57 9.22 6.98
N PHE A 48 7.68 10.32 7.74
CA PHE A 48 6.59 11.27 7.89
C PHE A 48 6.33 12.07 6.60
N TYR A 49 7.39 12.52 5.92
CA TYR A 49 7.27 13.24 4.66
C TYR A 49 6.64 12.37 3.57
N TYR A 50 7.07 11.10 3.46
CA TYR A 50 6.44 10.16 2.53
C TYR A 50 4.95 9.96 2.84
N GLY A 51 4.59 9.87 4.12
CA GLY A 51 3.20 9.72 4.52
C GLY A 51 2.34 10.97 4.25
N LEU A 52 2.89 12.17 4.45
CA LEU A 52 2.22 13.43 4.09
C LEU A 52 2.07 13.58 2.58
N ALA A 53 3.12 13.27 1.82
CA ALA A 53 3.08 13.27 0.35
C ALA A 53 2.00 12.31 -0.17
N PHE A 54 1.88 11.13 0.45
CA PHE A 54 0.83 10.18 0.12
C PHE A 54 -0.58 10.74 0.41
N LEU A 55 -0.80 11.41 1.55
CA LEU A 55 -2.09 12.05 1.84
C LEU A 55 -2.47 13.09 0.79
N VAL A 56 -1.52 13.97 0.43
CA VAL A 56 -1.73 15.01 -0.60
C VAL A 56 -2.03 14.38 -1.95
N LEU A 57 -1.30 13.32 -2.32
CA LEU A 57 -1.54 12.56 -3.54
C LEU A 57 -2.96 11.99 -3.58
N VAL A 58 -3.44 11.35 -2.50
CA VAL A 58 -4.79 10.78 -2.49
C VAL A 58 -5.87 11.86 -2.56
N ILE A 59 -5.68 13.00 -1.88
CA ILE A 59 -6.60 14.13 -1.98
C ILE A 59 -6.64 14.67 -3.42
N ALA A 60 -5.48 14.80 -4.08
CA ALA A 60 -5.40 15.23 -5.47
C ALA A 60 -6.07 14.24 -6.44
N LEU A 61 -5.95 12.94 -6.17
CA LEU A 61 -6.55 11.88 -6.99
C LEU A 61 -8.06 11.73 -6.79
N ARG A 62 -8.66 12.27 -5.71
CA ARG A 62 -10.09 12.14 -5.38
C ARG A 62 -11.03 12.44 -6.55
N GLY A 63 -10.71 13.45 -7.36
CA GLY A 63 -11.54 13.92 -8.48
C GLY A 63 -11.15 13.36 -9.84
N ILE A 64 -10.06 12.60 -9.93
CA ILE A 64 -9.47 12.19 -11.21
C ILE A 64 -10.02 10.80 -11.59
N ARG A 65 -10.64 10.69 -12.77
CA ARG A 65 -11.07 9.41 -13.36
C ARG A 65 -10.04 8.88 -14.36
N SER A 66 -8.81 8.66 -13.90
CA SER A 66 -7.73 8.18 -14.78
C SER A 66 -7.86 6.67 -15.02
N LYS A 67 -8.11 6.28 -16.27
CA LYS A 67 -8.12 4.85 -16.67
C LYS A 67 -6.76 4.18 -16.47
N LEU A 68 -5.67 4.95 -16.44
CA LEU A 68 -4.32 4.42 -16.22
C LEU A 68 -4.09 4.04 -14.75
N LEU A 69 -4.49 4.90 -13.82
CA LEU A 69 -4.28 4.70 -12.38
C LEU A 69 -5.36 3.81 -11.75
N PHE A 70 -6.58 3.85 -12.29
CA PHE A 70 -7.72 3.05 -11.81
C PHE A 70 -8.06 1.92 -12.78
N ASN A 71 -7.05 1.15 -13.18
CA ASN A 71 -7.24 -0.05 -13.98
C ASN A 71 -7.46 -1.29 -13.10
N LEU A 72 -7.93 -2.38 -13.70
CA LEU A 72 -8.18 -3.65 -13.02
C LEU A 72 -6.94 -4.19 -12.28
N PHE A 73 -5.75 -3.97 -12.82
CA PHE A 73 -4.50 -4.42 -12.20
C PHE A 73 -4.23 -3.69 -10.87
N PHE A 74 -4.27 -2.36 -10.84
CA PHE A 74 -4.05 -1.60 -9.60
C PHE A 74 -5.15 -1.86 -8.56
N LEU A 75 -6.41 -2.01 -9.00
CA LEU A 75 -7.51 -2.38 -8.11
C LEU A 75 -7.27 -3.76 -7.48
N TYR A 76 -6.83 -4.73 -8.28
CA TYR A 76 -6.51 -6.07 -7.83
C TYR A 76 -5.34 -6.09 -6.83
N ILE A 77 -4.24 -5.39 -7.13
CA ILE A 77 -3.11 -5.27 -6.20
C ILE A 77 -3.54 -4.60 -4.89
N GLY A 78 -4.39 -3.57 -4.98
CA GLY A 78 -4.98 -2.91 -3.82
C GLY A 78 -5.81 -3.86 -2.96
N GLU A 79 -6.60 -4.73 -3.58
CA GLU A 79 -7.43 -5.72 -2.90
C GLU A 79 -6.60 -6.73 -2.09
N ILE A 80 -5.51 -7.25 -2.66
CA ILE A 80 -4.64 -8.23 -1.99
C ILE A 80 -3.53 -7.58 -1.15
N SER A 81 -3.47 -6.25 -1.10
CA SER A 81 -2.32 -5.49 -0.56
C SER A 81 -2.01 -5.81 0.90
N TYR A 82 -3.03 -6.06 1.73
CA TYR A 82 -2.85 -6.41 3.13
C TYR A 82 -2.12 -7.74 3.27
N THR A 83 -2.61 -8.79 2.61
CA THR A 83 -1.95 -10.08 2.60
C THR A 83 -0.57 -9.99 1.94
N LEU A 84 -0.43 -9.25 0.85
CA LEU A 84 0.85 -9.00 0.18
C LEU A 84 1.91 -8.43 1.12
N TYR A 85 1.53 -7.44 1.92
CA TYR A 85 2.40 -6.87 2.95
C TYR A 85 2.80 -7.88 4.02
N LEU A 86 1.94 -8.85 4.37
CA LEU A 86 2.30 -9.87 5.36
C LEU A 86 3.17 -10.99 4.78
N SER A 87 2.85 -11.49 3.58
CA SER A 87 3.50 -12.69 3.04
C SER A 87 4.78 -12.42 2.26
N HIS A 88 5.07 -11.20 1.80
CA HIS A 88 6.25 -10.94 0.97
C HIS A 88 7.58 -11.31 1.66
N TRP A 89 7.72 -11.13 2.97
CA TRP A 89 8.91 -11.56 3.72
C TRP A 89 9.12 -13.07 3.68
N ALA A 90 8.03 -13.85 3.84
CA ALA A 90 8.09 -15.30 3.73
C ALA A 90 8.48 -15.72 2.30
N VAL A 91 7.93 -15.05 1.29
CA VAL A 91 8.30 -15.30 -0.11
C VAL A 91 9.78 -15.03 -0.35
N ILE A 92 10.30 -13.89 0.11
CA ILE A 92 11.74 -13.57 0.01
C ILE A 92 12.59 -14.67 0.65
N TYR A 93 12.21 -15.12 1.86
CA TYR A 93 12.91 -16.20 2.55
C TYR A 93 12.93 -17.50 1.73
N PHE A 94 11.78 -17.96 1.23
CA PHE A 94 11.69 -19.21 0.48
C PHE A 94 12.37 -19.12 -0.88
N VAL A 95 12.17 -18.03 -1.62
CA VAL A 95 12.84 -17.79 -2.91
C VAL A 95 14.36 -17.84 -2.74
N ARG A 96 14.90 -17.21 -1.68
CA ARG A 96 16.34 -17.29 -1.36
C ARG A 96 16.76 -18.70 -0.95
N LYS A 97 15.98 -19.37 -0.10
CA LYS A 97 16.26 -20.74 0.38
C LYS A 97 16.35 -21.75 -0.77
N PHE A 98 15.46 -21.63 -1.76
CA PHE A 98 15.44 -22.47 -2.95
C PHE A 98 16.36 -21.98 -4.08
N LYS A 99 17.16 -20.93 -3.84
CA LYS A 99 18.10 -20.36 -4.83
C LYS A 99 17.42 -19.94 -6.14
N LEU A 100 16.20 -19.43 -6.06
CA LEU A 100 15.43 -18.92 -7.20
C LEU A 100 15.79 -17.45 -7.55
N ILE A 101 16.94 -16.96 -7.07
CA ILE A 101 17.47 -15.61 -7.29
C ILE A 101 18.93 -15.71 -7.70
N ASN A 102 19.44 -14.68 -8.37
CA ASN A 102 20.81 -14.67 -8.92
C ASN A 102 21.05 -15.84 -9.87
N LEU A 103 20.16 -16.01 -10.86
CA LEU A 103 20.18 -17.13 -11.80
C LEU A 103 21.41 -17.13 -12.73
N PHE A 104 22.12 -16.00 -12.83
CA PHE A 104 23.35 -15.87 -13.58
C PHE A 104 24.39 -15.10 -12.77
N SER A 105 25.66 -15.37 -13.07
CA SER A 105 26.79 -14.70 -12.44
C SER A 105 26.93 -13.28 -12.97
N VAL A 106 27.17 -12.34 -12.06
CA VAL A 106 27.30 -10.90 -12.36
C VAL A 106 28.78 -10.54 -12.40
N TYR A 107 29.24 -10.00 -13.54
CA TYR A 107 30.66 -9.61 -13.74
C TYR A 107 30.84 -8.17 -14.20
N ASN A 108 29.77 -7.46 -14.54
CA ASN A 108 29.79 -6.05 -14.93
C ASN A 108 28.54 -5.33 -14.41
N GLU A 109 28.56 -3.99 -14.42
CA GLU A 109 27.46 -3.17 -13.92
C GLU A 109 26.13 -3.39 -14.67
N PRO A 110 26.09 -3.51 -16.02
CA PRO A 110 24.84 -3.78 -16.73
C PRO A 110 24.19 -5.11 -16.33
N LEU A 111 24.98 -6.17 -16.14
CA LEU A 111 24.48 -7.45 -15.64
C LEU A 111 23.98 -7.34 -14.21
N ALA A 112 24.57 -6.47 -13.38
CA ALA A 112 24.10 -6.24 -12.01
C ALA A 112 22.69 -5.64 -12.00
N VAL A 113 22.44 -4.63 -12.85
CA VAL A 113 21.11 -4.02 -13.03
C VAL A 113 20.11 -5.05 -13.57
N GLY A 114 20.51 -5.81 -14.59
CA GLY A 114 19.66 -6.88 -15.15
C GLY A 114 19.29 -7.93 -14.10
N ASN A 115 20.25 -8.35 -13.27
CA ASN A 115 20.03 -9.31 -12.19
C ASN A 115 19.11 -8.74 -11.10
N PHE A 116 19.25 -7.47 -10.77
CA PHE A 116 18.34 -6.79 -9.83
C PHE A 116 16.91 -6.76 -10.35
N ILE A 117 16.70 -6.36 -11.61
CA ILE A 117 15.37 -6.32 -12.24
C ILE A 117 14.75 -7.71 -12.27
N LEU A 118 15.53 -8.72 -12.64
CA LEU A 118 15.10 -10.12 -12.67
C LEU A 118 14.67 -10.58 -11.26
N ASN A 119 15.53 -10.41 -10.25
CA ASN A 119 15.23 -10.80 -8.89
C ASN A 119 13.99 -10.09 -8.33
N TYR A 120 13.85 -8.80 -8.60
CA TYR A 120 12.67 -8.03 -8.22
C TYR A 120 11.41 -8.58 -8.89
N GLY A 121 11.46 -8.86 -10.20
CA GLY A 121 10.36 -9.45 -10.95
C GLY A 121 9.94 -10.82 -10.41
N ILE A 122 10.91 -11.67 -10.07
CA ILE A 122 10.67 -12.99 -9.45
C ILE A 122 9.97 -12.81 -8.11
N ILE A 123 10.56 -12.02 -7.20
CA ILE A 123 10.00 -11.81 -5.85
C ILE A 123 8.60 -11.21 -5.94
N LEU A 124 8.39 -10.22 -6.81
CA LEU A 124 7.09 -9.57 -6.99
C LEU A 124 6.04 -10.56 -7.50
N THR A 125 6.39 -11.37 -8.50
CA THR A 125 5.49 -12.36 -9.09
C THR A 125 5.08 -13.42 -8.06
N PHE A 126 6.04 -14.02 -7.36
CA PHE A 126 5.75 -14.98 -6.31
C PHE A 126 4.97 -14.34 -5.15
N SER A 127 5.29 -13.10 -4.79
CA SER A 127 4.57 -12.38 -3.74
C SER A 127 3.12 -12.18 -4.14
N ILE A 128 2.83 -11.69 -5.34
CA ILE A 128 1.44 -11.54 -5.82
C ILE A 128 0.73 -12.89 -5.85
N ALA A 129 1.36 -13.94 -6.38
CA ALA A 129 0.74 -15.26 -6.49
C ALA A 129 0.37 -15.87 -5.13
N ILE A 130 1.32 -15.89 -4.19
CA ILE A 130 1.07 -16.40 -2.83
C ILE A 130 0.05 -15.54 -2.10
N SER A 131 0.12 -14.22 -2.24
CA SER A 131 -0.79 -13.31 -1.57
C SER A 131 -2.21 -13.43 -2.10
N THR A 132 -2.35 -13.65 -3.41
CA THR A 132 -3.63 -13.97 -4.04
C THR A 132 -4.22 -15.23 -3.42
N LEU A 133 -3.44 -16.31 -3.37
CA LEU A 133 -3.90 -17.58 -2.82
C LEU A 133 -4.36 -17.40 -1.37
N LEU A 134 -3.54 -16.78 -0.53
CA LEU A 134 -3.86 -16.54 0.88
C LEU A 134 -5.06 -15.61 1.06
N HIS A 135 -5.19 -14.58 0.22
CA HIS A 135 -6.31 -13.65 0.26
C HIS A 135 -7.64 -14.37 0.03
N TYR A 136 -7.73 -15.21 -1.01
CA TYR A 136 -8.97 -15.90 -1.36
C TYR A 136 -9.25 -17.13 -0.49
N THR A 137 -8.22 -17.82 0.01
CA THR A 137 -8.38 -19.05 0.81
C THR A 137 -8.48 -18.81 2.31
N ILE A 138 -7.84 -17.76 2.83
CA ILE A 138 -7.78 -17.49 4.28
C ILE A 138 -8.43 -16.14 4.59
N GLU A 139 -7.94 -15.05 4.00
CA GLU A 139 -8.36 -13.69 4.40
C GLU A 139 -9.86 -13.46 4.19
N ARG A 140 -10.37 -13.62 2.96
CA ARG A 140 -11.79 -13.41 2.63
C ARG A 140 -12.73 -14.33 3.41
N PRO A 141 -12.45 -15.65 3.55
CA PRO A 141 -13.26 -16.52 4.40
C PRO A 141 -13.28 -16.09 5.87
N MET A 142 -12.12 -15.73 6.44
CA MET A 142 -12.03 -15.29 7.83
C MET A 142 -12.74 -13.95 8.06
N GLN A 143 -12.66 -13.00 7.13
CA GLN A 143 -13.44 -11.76 7.18
C GLN A 143 -14.95 -12.05 7.17
N THR A 144 -15.40 -13.01 6.35
CA THR A 144 -16.81 -13.40 6.28
C THR A 144 -17.27 -14.07 7.58
N LEU A 145 -16.45 -14.94 8.15
CA LEU A 145 -16.69 -15.56 9.45
C LEU A 145 -16.79 -14.49 10.54
N GLY A 146 -15.85 -13.56 10.60
CA GLY A 146 -15.86 -12.43 11.54
C GLY A 146 -17.14 -11.60 11.44
N LYS A 147 -17.58 -11.26 10.23
CA LYS A 147 -18.85 -10.54 10.01
C LYS A 147 -20.06 -11.31 10.55
N LYS A 148 -20.11 -12.64 10.37
CA LYS A 148 -21.19 -13.49 10.90
C LYS A 148 -21.18 -13.51 12.43
N LEU A 149 -20.02 -13.65 13.05
CA LEU A 149 -19.87 -13.66 14.50
C LEU A 149 -20.26 -12.32 15.14
N SER A 150 -19.82 -11.19 14.54
CA SER A 150 -20.16 -9.86 15.04
C SER A 150 -21.66 -9.56 14.93
N LYS A 151 -22.32 -9.93 13.83
CA LYS A 151 -23.78 -9.76 13.69
C LYS A 151 -24.56 -10.50 14.79
N LYS A 152 -24.11 -11.68 15.20
CA LYS A 152 -24.76 -12.46 16.26
C LYS A 152 -24.66 -11.79 17.65
N ARG A 153 -23.62 -10.97 17.88
CA ARG A 153 -23.38 -10.30 19.17
C ARG A 153 -23.86 -8.85 19.22
N VAL A 154 -23.77 -8.12 18.11
CA VAL A 154 -24.12 -6.68 18.06
C VAL A 154 -25.62 -6.45 17.93
N LYS A 155 -26.35 -7.32 17.22
CA LYS A 155 -27.81 -7.19 17.07
C LYS A 155 -28.55 -7.23 18.42
N PRO A 156 -28.33 -8.21 19.32
CA PRO A 156 -28.99 -8.20 20.63
C PRO A 156 -28.53 -7.08 21.58
N ALA A 157 -27.39 -6.42 21.32
CA ALA A 157 -26.92 -5.28 22.13
C ALA A 157 -27.53 -3.94 21.69
N LEU A 158 -27.92 -3.80 20.41
CA LEU A 158 -28.63 -2.62 19.89
C LEU A 158 -30.14 -2.70 20.12
N ASP A 159 -30.71 -3.91 20.16
CA ASP A 159 -32.12 -4.13 20.45
C ASP A 159 -32.43 -4.07 21.97
N ALA A 160 -31.41 -3.93 22.82
CA ALA A 160 -31.50 -3.82 24.28
C ALA A 160 -31.28 -2.38 24.81
N VAL A 161 -31.13 -1.40 23.92
CA VAL A 161 -31.05 0.05 24.19
C VAL A 161 -32.27 0.73 23.59
#